data_AF-A0A924D040-F1
#
_entry.id   AF-A0A924D040-F1
#
_cell.length_a   1.000
_cell.length_b   1.000
_cell.length_c   1.000
_cell.angle_alpha   90.00
_cell.angle_beta   90.00
_cell.angle_gamma   90.00
#
_symmetry.space_group_name_H-M   'P 1'
#
loop_
_entity.id
_entity.type
_entity.pdbx_description
1 polymer ?
#
loop_
_entity_poly.entity_id
_entity_poly.type
_entity_poly.pdbx_seq_one_letter_code
_entity_poly.pdbx_strand_id
1 'polypeptide(L)'
;MKMRIGLGIAAALVAAAPAGAQTAAVNSGAVPAAAMGAAMAGPAPGRPKVPPGYLTAKPPVDILKLLPPPPAPGSAQDIADRTIYSTSAVGIDGPAWNAAKRQLNPTSPDFMGQLSCAVGTKLSPETTPTAMAM
;
A
#
# COMPACT_ATOMS: atom_id res chain seq x y z
N MET A 1 41.00 38.59 -24.40
CA MET A 1 42.05 37.55 -24.39
C MET A 1 41.36 36.19 -24.44
N LYS A 2 41.59 35.41 -25.50
CA LYS A 2 40.96 34.12 -25.81
C LYS A 2 41.76 32.98 -25.16
N MET A 3 41.09 32.02 -24.50
CA MET A 3 41.56 30.64 -24.28
C MET A 3 40.33 29.84 -23.78
N ARG A 4 39.60 28.98 -24.51
CA ARG A 4 39.88 27.78 -25.32
C ARG A 4 40.50 26.60 -24.55
N ILE A 5 39.70 25.52 -24.47
CA ILE A 5 40.06 24.08 -24.41
C ILE A 5 40.38 23.58 -22.98
N GLY A 6 39.88 22.44 -22.48
CA GLY A 6 39.43 21.25 -23.20
C GLY A 6 38.46 20.35 -22.44
N LEU A 7 37.72 19.64 -23.27
CA LEU A 7 36.88 18.49 -23.02
C LEU A 7 37.75 17.31 -22.57
N GLY A 8 37.51 16.77 -21.38
CA GLY A 8 38.13 15.55 -20.88
C GLY A 8 37.04 14.56 -20.45
N ILE A 9 36.48 13.82 -21.42
CA ILE A 9 35.61 12.68 -21.16
C ILE A 9 36.51 11.55 -20.66
N ALA A 10 36.53 11.34 -19.34
CA ALA A 10 37.13 10.15 -18.75
C ALA A 10 36.12 9.01 -18.84
N ALA A 11 36.20 8.22 -19.90
CA ALA A 11 35.55 6.93 -20.02
C ALA A 11 36.24 5.94 -19.06
N ALA A 12 35.66 5.75 -17.87
CA ALA A 12 36.08 4.69 -16.95
C ALA A 12 35.38 3.38 -17.34
N LEU A 13 36.04 2.60 -18.20
CA LEU A 13 35.77 1.19 -18.41
C LEU A 13 36.47 0.40 -17.30
N VAL A 14 35.71 -0.14 -16.34
CA VAL A 14 36.22 -1.15 -15.40
C VAL A 14 35.21 -2.30 -15.25
N ALA A 15 35.63 -3.42 -15.83
CA ALA A 15 35.46 -4.82 -15.41
C ALA A 15 34.07 -5.34 -15.02
N ALA A 16 33.52 -6.16 -15.92
CA ALA A 16 32.53 -7.18 -15.62
C ALA A 16 33.12 -8.22 -14.65
N ALA A 17 32.51 -8.34 -13.45
CA ALA A 17 32.76 -9.43 -12.53
C ALA A 17 31.87 -10.63 -12.92
N PRO A 18 32.39 -11.88 -12.91
CA PRO A 18 31.60 -13.05 -13.26
C PRO A 18 30.58 -13.36 -12.15
N ALA A 19 29.41 -13.80 -12.61
CA ALA A 19 28.29 -14.27 -11.82
C ALA A 19 28.70 -15.41 -10.87
N GLY A 20 28.91 -15.07 -9.60
CA GLY A 20 28.93 -16.04 -8.50
C GLY A 20 27.52 -16.34 -8.06
N ALA A 21 26.92 -17.39 -8.63
CA ALA A 21 25.66 -17.96 -8.16
C ALA A 21 25.86 -18.56 -6.76
N GLN A 22 25.55 -17.81 -5.71
CA GLN A 22 25.42 -18.33 -4.36
C GLN A 22 23.96 -18.71 -4.13
N THR A 23 23.63 -19.97 -4.40
CA THR A 23 22.34 -20.57 -4.02
C THR A 23 22.34 -20.80 -2.51
N ALA A 24 21.94 -19.78 -1.75
CA ALA A 24 21.52 -19.98 -0.37
C ALA A 24 20.15 -20.67 -0.39
N ALA A 25 20.12 -21.94 -0.01
CA ALA A 25 18.90 -22.70 0.20
C ALA A 25 18.09 -22.05 1.34
N VAL A 26 17.14 -21.20 1.00
CA VAL A 26 16.09 -20.79 1.92
C VAL A 26 15.11 -21.95 2.03
N ASN A 27 15.09 -22.60 3.19
CA ASN A 27 14.03 -23.52 3.57
C ASN A 27 12.71 -22.72 3.63
N SER A 28 11.99 -22.69 2.52
CA SER A 28 10.60 -22.21 2.48
C SER A 28 9.73 -23.23 3.20
N GLY A 29 9.61 -23.10 4.53
CA GLY A 29 8.46 -23.62 5.24
C GLY A 29 7.23 -22.91 4.69
N ALA A 30 6.59 -23.50 3.69
CA ALA A 30 5.35 -23.03 3.13
C ALA A 30 4.29 -23.12 4.23
N VAL A 31 4.03 -22.00 4.92
CA VAL A 31 2.80 -21.85 5.70
C VAL A 31 1.67 -21.77 4.68
N PRO A 32 0.76 -22.76 4.63
CA PRO A 32 -0.32 -22.75 3.66
C PRO A 32 -1.14 -21.47 3.83
N ALA A 33 -1.36 -20.74 2.73
CA ALA A 33 -2.14 -19.50 2.70
C ALA A 33 -3.57 -19.66 3.29
N ALA A 34 -4.07 -20.91 3.34
CA ALA A 34 -5.31 -21.26 4.01
C ALA A 34 -5.31 -20.96 5.53
N ALA A 35 -4.15 -20.98 6.20
CA ALA A 35 -4.06 -20.73 7.64
C ALA A 35 -4.19 -19.23 7.99
N MET A 36 -3.83 -18.32 7.08
CA MET A 36 -3.93 -16.87 7.31
C MET A 36 -5.36 -16.34 7.12
N GLY A 37 -6.20 -17.03 6.32
CA GLY A 37 -7.59 -16.65 6.06
C GLY A 37 -8.55 -16.98 7.22
N ALA A 38 -8.24 -17.99 8.03
CA ALA A 38 -9.11 -18.43 9.12
C ALA A 38 -9.00 -17.54 10.38
N ALA A 39 -7.89 -16.83 10.58
CA ALA A 39 -7.65 -16.04 11.78
C ALA A 39 -8.45 -14.72 11.84
N MET A 40 -9.05 -14.28 10.73
CA MET A 40 -9.79 -13.01 10.64
C MET A 40 -11.32 -13.18 10.63
N ALA A 41 -11.81 -14.43 10.66
CA ALA A 41 -13.21 -14.78 10.44
C ALA A 41 -14.08 -14.81 11.72
N GLY A 42 -13.62 -14.21 12.82
CA GLY A 42 -14.41 -14.05 14.05
C GLY A 42 -14.79 -12.59 14.30
N PRO A 43 -16.04 -12.26 14.69
CA PRO A 43 -16.35 -10.93 15.20
C PRO A 43 -15.47 -10.66 16.44
N ALA A 44 -14.44 -9.84 16.28
CA ALA A 44 -13.66 -9.34 17.40
C ALA A 44 -14.61 -8.57 18.34
N PRO A 45 -14.61 -8.86 19.65
CA PRO A 45 -15.39 -8.10 20.62
C PRO A 45 -15.04 -6.61 20.50
N GLY A 46 -16.05 -5.74 20.42
CA GLY A 46 -15.85 -4.30 20.38
C GLY A 46 -15.74 -3.65 18.99
N ARG A 47 -15.99 -4.38 17.89
CA ARG A 47 -16.20 -3.69 16.60
C ARG A 47 -17.49 -2.86 16.66
N PRO A 48 -17.43 -1.53 16.40
CA PRO A 48 -18.64 -0.72 16.30
C PRO A 48 -19.61 -1.34 15.31
N LYS A 49 -20.89 -1.40 15.66
CA LYS A 49 -21.94 -1.85 14.74
C LYS A 49 -22.02 -0.81 13.62
N VAL A 50 -21.51 -1.16 12.44
CA VAL A 50 -21.59 -0.31 11.25
C VAL A 50 -23.07 -0.17 10.88
N PRO A 51 -23.58 1.06 10.65
CA PRO A 51 -24.95 1.25 10.20
C PRO A 51 -25.24 0.50 8.89
N PRO A 52 -26.51 0.14 8.65
CA PRO A 52 -26.88 -0.53 7.40
C PRO A 52 -26.51 0.34 6.19
N GLY A 53 -25.71 -0.21 5.28
CA GLY A 53 -25.35 0.47 4.03
C GLY A 53 -26.56 0.60 3.08
N TYR A 54 -26.46 1.48 2.08
CA TYR A 54 -27.57 1.81 1.16
C TYR A 54 -28.19 0.63 0.39
N LEU A 55 -27.52 -0.51 0.31
CA LEU A 55 -27.92 -1.67 -0.50
C LEU A 55 -28.54 -2.81 0.31
N THR A 56 -29.12 -2.55 1.48
CA THR A 56 -29.66 -3.58 2.39
C THR A 56 -30.61 -4.61 1.76
N ALA A 57 -31.30 -4.26 0.66
CA ALA A 57 -32.22 -5.15 -0.06
C ALA A 57 -31.56 -5.93 -1.22
N LYS A 58 -30.24 -5.79 -1.42
CA LYS A 58 -29.51 -6.43 -2.53
C LYS A 58 -28.33 -7.23 -1.99
N PRO A 59 -28.01 -8.38 -2.61
CA PRO A 59 -26.78 -9.07 -2.28
C PRO A 59 -25.57 -8.17 -2.59
N PRO A 60 -24.49 -8.26 -1.79
CA PRO A 60 -23.24 -7.56 -2.10
C PRO A 60 -22.66 -8.03 -3.43
N VAL A 61 -21.79 -7.22 -4.02
CA VAL A 61 -21.03 -7.60 -5.22
C VAL A 61 -20.20 -8.84 -4.89
N ASP A 62 -20.35 -9.89 -5.70
CA ASP A 62 -19.57 -11.12 -5.58
C ASP A 62 -18.18 -10.89 -6.17
N ILE A 63 -17.28 -10.35 -5.35
CA ILE A 63 -15.93 -9.96 -5.76
C ILE A 63 -15.08 -11.15 -6.23
N LEU A 64 -15.40 -12.38 -5.80
CA LEU A 64 -14.65 -13.58 -6.19
C LEU A 64 -14.92 -14.00 -7.63
N LYS A 65 -16.06 -13.58 -8.20
CA LYS A 65 -16.35 -13.74 -9.63
C LYS A 65 -15.68 -12.69 -10.50
N LEU A 66 -15.18 -11.60 -9.91
CA LEU A 66 -14.69 -10.43 -10.63
C LEU A 66 -13.16 -10.27 -10.56
N LEU A 67 -12.58 -10.51 -9.38
CA LEU A 67 -11.17 -10.29 -9.14
C LEU A 67 -10.37 -11.57 -9.42
N PRO A 68 -9.15 -11.44 -9.97
CA PRO A 68 -8.23 -12.58 -10.02
C PRO A 68 -7.84 -13.02 -8.60
N PRO A 69 -7.31 -14.24 -8.43
CA PRO A 69 -6.70 -14.63 -7.17
C PRO A 69 -5.54 -13.68 -6.82
N PRO A 70 -5.15 -13.60 -5.54
CA PRO A 70 -3.96 -12.85 -5.14
C PRO A 70 -2.71 -13.37 -5.87
N PRO A 71 -1.66 -12.54 -6.01
CA PRO A 71 -0.40 -12.97 -6.60
C PRO A 71 0.12 -14.27 -5.97
N ALA A 72 0.45 -15.25 -6.81
CA ALA A 72 1.04 -16.49 -6.33
C ALA A 72 2.44 -16.23 -5.76
N PRO A 73 2.87 -16.91 -4.68
CA PRO A 73 4.21 -16.74 -4.12
C PRO A 73 5.31 -16.93 -5.18
N GLY A 74 6.25 -15.99 -5.26
CA GLY A 74 7.35 -16.04 -6.23
C GLY A 74 6.97 -15.68 -7.68
N SER A 75 5.70 -15.35 -7.95
CA SER A 75 5.31 -14.77 -9.23
C SER A 75 5.91 -13.37 -9.42
N ALA A 76 5.94 -12.89 -10.67
CA ALA A 76 6.43 -11.53 -10.97
C ALA A 76 5.67 -10.45 -10.16
N GLN A 77 4.36 -10.62 -10.00
CA GLN A 77 3.51 -9.72 -9.23
C GLN A 77 3.81 -9.79 -7.71
N ASP A 78 4.00 -10.98 -7.14
CA ASP A 78 4.40 -11.11 -5.72
C ASP A 78 5.76 -10.45 -5.45
N ILE A 79 6.72 -10.61 -6.36
CA ILE A 79 8.03 -9.96 -6.28
C ILE A 79 7.88 -8.44 -6.36
N ALA A 80 7.06 -7.93 -7.28
CA ALA A 80 6.80 -6.51 -7.41
C ALA A 80 6.17 -5.93 -6.14
N ASP A 81 5.13 -6.56 -5.60
CA ASP A 81 4.45 -6.13 -4.37
C ASP A 81 5.42 -6.08 -3.18
N ARG A 82 6.24 -7.13 -3.00
CA ARG A 82 7.25 -7.17 -1.94
C ARG A 82 8.34 -6.12 -2.11
N THR A 83 8.74 -5.84 -3.35
CA THR A 83 9.75 -4.82 -3.65
C THR A 83 9.23 -3.42 -3.33
N ILE A 84 7.97 -3.13 -3.65
CA ILE A 84 7.33 -1.85 -3.29
C ILE A 84 7.22 -1.73 -1.77
N TYR A 85 6.80 -2.79 -1.08
CA TYR A 85 6.74 -2.81 0.37
C TYR A 85 8.12 -2.54 1.01
N SER A 86 9.16 -3.27 0.62
CA SER A 86 10.50 -3.10 1.19
C SER A 86 11.08 -1.71 0.92
N THR A 87 10.85 -1.18 -0.29
CA THR A 87 11.29 0.17 -0.67
C THR A 87 10.58 1.24 0.15
N SER A 88 9.26 1.11 0.37
CA SER A 88 8.50 2.08 1.16
C SER A 88 8.81 2.00 2.66
N ALA A 89 9.16 0.83 3.18
CA ALA A 89 9.52 0.63 4.58
C ALA A 89 10.77 1.42 5.02
N VAL A 90 11.67 1.77 4.09
CA VAL A 90 12.84 2.63 4.38
C VAL A 90 12.40 4.02 4.87
N GLY A 91 11.20 4.47 4.50
CA GLY A 91 10.64 5.77 4.87
C GLY A 91 9.86 5.81 6.19
N ILE A 92 9.85 4.72 6.98
CA ILE A 92 9.17 4.67 8.28
C ILE A 92 9.64 5.84 9.17
N ASP A 93 8.67 6.42 9.89
CA ASP A 93 8.81 7.63 10.72
C ASP A 93 9.16 8.93 9.98
N GLY A 94 9.44 8.86 8.68
CA GLY A 94 9.61 10.01 7.81
C GLY A 94 8.32 10.78 7.53
N PRO A 95 8.40 11.96 6.86
CA PRO A 95 7.25 12.81 6.60
C PRO A 95 6.11 12.10 5.82
N ALA A 96 6.46 11.31 4.80
CA ALA A 96 5.49 10.55 4.01
C ALA A 96 4.78 9.47 4.84
N TRP A 97 5.52 8.76 5.70
CA TRP A 97 4.95 7.80 6.64
C TRP A 97 4.01 8.46 7.64
N ASN A 98 4.41 9.61 8.21
CA ASN A 98 3.55 10.36 9.12
C ASN A 98 2.28 10.88 8.44
N ALA A 99 2.33 11.24 7.16
CA ALA A 99 1.13 11.57 6.39
C ALA A 99 0.23 10.35 6.16
N ALA A 100 0.80 9.20 5.79
CA ALA A 100 0.07 7.95 5.57
C ALA A 100 -0.62 7.45 6.85
N LYS A 101 0.01 7.60 8.02
CA LYS A 101 -0.61 7.23 9.32
C LYS A 101 -1.95 7.92 9.56
N ARG A 102 -2.09 9.19 9.15
CA ARG A 102 -3.34 9.95 9.27
C ARG A 102 -4.46 9.42 8.35
N GLN A 103 -4.16 8.46 7.47
CA GLN A 103 -5.11 7.90 6.51
C GLN A 103 -5.58 6.48 6.85
N LEU A 104 -5.13 5.91 7.97
CA LEU A 104 -5.41 4.52 8.35
C LEU A 104 -6.89 4.25 8.66
N ASN A 105 -7.64 5.28 9.09
CA ASN A 105 -9.05 5.15 9.39
C ASN A 105 -9.87 6.10 8.49
N PRO A 106 -10.60 5.57 7.48
CA PRO A 106 -11.32 6.37 6.50
C PRO A 106 -12.56 7.10 7.07
N THR A 107 -12.95 6.83 8.32
CA THR A 107 -14.03 7.56 8.99
C THR A 107 -13.53 8.52 10.07
N SER A 108 -12.21 8.64 10.25
CA SER A 108 -11.63 9.55 11.24
C SER A 108 -11.73 11.02 10.80
N PRO A 109 -11.85 11.98 11.74
CA PRO A 109 -11.80 13.41 11.43
C PRO A 109 -10.51 13.81 10.70
N ASP A 110 -9.38 13.20 11.06
CA ASP A 110 -8.08 13.45 10.42
C ASP A 110 -8.08 13.05 8.94
N PHE A 111 -8.58 11.86 8.59
CA PHE A 111 -8.70 11.44 7.19
C PHE A 111 -9.66 12.32 6.42
N MET A 112 -10.87 12.56 6.95
CA MET A 112 -11.88 13.39 6.29
C MET A 112 -11.40 14.83 6.09
N GLY A 113 -10.64 15.37 7.05
CA GLY A 113 -9.99 16.66 6.93
C GLY A 113 -9.07 16.76 5.71
N GLN A 114 -8.31 15.71 5.38
CA GLN A 114 -7.42 15.70 4.22
C GLN A 114 -8.14 15.80 2.88
N LEU A 115 -9.40 15.37 2.81
CA LEU A 115 -10.22 15.43 1.60
C LEU A 115 -10.82 16.82 1.36
N SER A 116 -10.84 17.70 2.36
CA SER A 116 -11.49 19.01 2.29
C SER A 116 -10.98 19.88 1.13
N CYS A 117 -9.67 19.85 0.84
CA CYS A 117 -9.09 20.60 -0.26
C CYS A 117 -9.56 20.10 -1.64
N ALA A 118 -9.74 18.79 -1.79
CA ALA A 118 -10.18 18.19 -3.05
C ALA A 118 -11.68 18.44 -3.30
N VAL A 119 -12.49 18.47 -2.22
CA VAL A 119 -13.93 18.71 -2.30
C VAL A 119 -14.27 20.21 -2.38
N GLY A 120 -13.35 21.09 -1.96
CA GLY A 120 -13.55 22.55 -2.00
C GLY A 120 -14.35 23.11 -0.82
N THR A 121 -14.60 22.30 0.21
CA THR A 121 -15.22 22.73 1.48
C THR A 121 -14.65 21.96 2.65
N LYS A 122 -14.74 22.51 3.86
CA LYS A 122 -14.38 21.79 5.08
C LYS A 122 -15.32 20.60 5.25
N LEU A 123 -14.77 19.40 5.44
CA LEU A 123 -15.54 18.20 5.79
C LEU A 123 -15.51 18.02 7.31
N SER A 124 -16.65 18.29 7.96
CA SER A 124 -16.83 18.06 9.39
C SER A 124 -18.31 17.85 9.74
N PRO A 125 -18.64 17.29 10.92
CA PRO A 125 -20.03 17.15 11.35
C PRO A 125 -20.79 18.48 11.38
N GLU A 126 -20.12 19.59 11.64
CA GLU A 126 -20.73 20.92 11.73
C GLU A 126 -20.96 21.56 10.36
N THR A 127 -20.05 21.32 9.40
CA THR A 127 -20.06 22.00 8.10
C THR A 127 -20.69 21.15 6.99
N THR A 128 -20.62 19.83 7.11
CA THR A 128 -21.18 18.86 6.16
C THR A 128 -21.87 17.71 6.88
N PRO A 129 -22.90 17.97 7.71
CA PRO A 129 -23.53 16.96 8.57
C PRO A 129 -24.07 15.76 7.80
N THR A 130 -24.70 15.97 6.65
CA THR A 130 -25.26 14.88 5.83
C THR A 130 -24.17 13.99 5.24
N ALA A 131 -23.04 14.55 4.82
CA ALA A 131 -21.94 13.77 4.27
C ALA A 131 -21.21 12.97 5.36
N MET A 132 -21.20 13.46 6.60
CA MET A 132 -20.56 12.81 7.74
C MET A 132 -21.52 11.87 8.51
N ALA A 133 -22.78 11.77 8.08
CA ALA A 133 -23.74 10.83 8.63
C ALA A 133 -23.43 9.42 8.09
N MET A 134 -22.59 8.68 8.82
CA MET A 134 -22.24 7.28 8.53
C MET A 134 -22.87 6.34 9.54
#